data_AF-A0AAW9DIR7-F1
#
_entry.id   AF-A0AAW9DIR7-F1
#
_cell.length_a   1.000
_cell.length_b   1.000
_cell.length_c   1.000
_cell.angle_alpha   90.00
_cell.angle_beta   90.00
_cell.angle_gamma   90.00
#
_symmetry.space_group_name_H-M   'P 1'
#
loop_
_entity.id
_entity.type
_entity.pdbx_description
1 polymer ?
#
loop_
_entity_poly.entity_id
_entity_poly.type
_entity_poly.pdbx_seq_one_letter_code
_entity_poly.pdbx_strand_id
1 'polypeptide(L)'
;MVIRYIRPVALSIALIILASISYLLATSMVLFSPSQFLQVAYLFSILVGMPVGFILLPSMLTKRYQLCQELSEVKFSWKSFVLLAIAIFLVNFWFIQSEEYVNQFIIATCEEFLFRYLIYRILKSEYPTWLAMLVTSLLFGVLLHMNYPLLDNLIIRTPLGLLFSVLATRFGLQYAIGGHWIYNLLVSRFPF
;
A
#
# COMPACT_ATOMS: atom_id res chain seq x y z
N MET A 1 -7.46 27.68 12.37
CA MET A 1 -6.33 27.37 11.47
C MET A 1 -5.71 26.00 11.76
N VAL A 2 -5.31 25.70 13.00
CA VAL A 2 -4.69 24.41 13.40
C VAL A 2 -5.58 23.18 13.14
N ILE A 3 -6.88 23.26 13.46
CA ILE A 3 -7.85 22.15 13.26
C ILE A 3 -7.94 21.71 11.79
N ARG A 4 -7.76 22.65 10.86
CA ARG A 4 -7.82 22.39 9.40
C ARG A 4 -6.69 21.48 8.94
N TYR A 5 -5.49 21.63 9.51
CA TYR A 5 -4.33 20.80 9.16
C TYR A 5 -4.36 19.44 9.85
N ILE A 6 -4.97 19.32 11.04
CA ILE A 6 -5.00 18.05 11.79
C ILE A 6 -6.03 17.08 11.22
N ARG A 7 -7.19 17.59 10.78
CA ARG A 7 -8.30 16.76 10.27
C ARG A 7 -7.89 15.76 9.18
N PRO A 8 -7.20 16.12 8.09
CA PRO A 8 -6.86 15.16 7.04
C PRO A 8 -5.93 14.05 7.57
N VAL A 9 -4.98 14.38 8.45
CA VAL A 9 -4.09 13.40 9.08
C VAL A 9 -4.87 12.44 9.97
N ALA A 10 -5.78 12.95 10.82
CA ALA A 10 -6.61 12.12 11.68
C ALA A 10 -7.49 11.15 10.87
N LEU A 11 -8.06 11.60 9.76
CA LEU A 11 -8.82 10.74 8.83
C LEU A 11 -7.93 9.68 8.19
N SER A 12 -6.72 10.03 7.74
CA SER A 12 -5.76 9.07 7.19
C SER A 12 -5.38 8.00 8.21
N ILE A 13 -5.09 8.39 9.46
CA ILE A 13 -4.80 7.47 10.56
C ILE A 13 -5.98 6.51 10.79
N ALA A 14 -7.21 7.03 10.84
CA ALA A 14 -8.40 6.20 11.02
C ALA A 14 -8.57 5.16 9.89
N LEU A 15 -8.32 5.54 8.64
CA LEU A 15 -8.36 4.62 7.50
C LEU A 15 -7.27 3.54 7.58
N ILE A 16 -6.05 3.90 8.00
CA ILE A 16 -4.94 2.95 8.17
C ILE A 16 -5.26 1.94 9.27
N ILE A 17 -5.79 2.40 10.41
CA ILE A 17 -6.20 1.53 11.51
C ILE A 17 -7.30 0.57 11.04
N LEU A 18 -8.31 1.08 10.34
CA LEU A 18 -9.38 0.24 9.79
C LEU A 18 -8.84 -0.83 8.82
N ALA A 19 -7.95 -0.43 7.90
CA ALA A 19 -7.33 -1.35 6.95
C ALA A 19 -6.51 -2.43 7.67
N SER A 20 -5.73 -2.04 8.68
CA SER A 20 -4.89 -2.94 9.48
C SER A 20 -5.74 -3.94 10.28
N ILE A 21 -6.84 -3.49 10.89
CA ILE A 21 -7.79 -4.37 11.59
C ILE A 21 -8.44 -5.35 10.62
N SER A 22 -8.89 -4.88 9.45
CA SER A 22 -9.48 -5.74 8.41
C SER A 22 -8.50 -6.82 7.95
N TYR A 23 -7.24 -6.47 7.74
CA TYR A 23 -6.19 -7.43 7.39
C TYR A 23 -5.91 -8.42 8.52
N LEU A 24 -5.83 -7.96 9.77
CA LEU A 24 -5.61 -8.83 10.92
C LEU A 24 -6.75 -9.84 11.10
N LEU A 25 -8.00 -9.41 10.92
CA LEU A 25 -9.17 -10.28 10.97
C LEU A 25 -9.19 -11.29 9.82
N ALA A 26 -8.78 -10.88 8.62
CA ALA A 26 -8.73 -11.79 7.48
C ALA A 26 -7.62 -12.84 7.64
N THR A 27 -6.45 -12.44 8.13
CA THR A 27 -5.31 -13.34 8.33
C THR A 27 -5.49 -14.26 9.54
N SER A 28 -6.21 -13.85 10.58
CA SER A 28 -6.52 -14.71 11.72
C SER A 28 -7.41 -15.90 11.36
N MET A 29 -8.16 -15.84 10.26
CA MET A 29 -8.94 -16.98 9.76
C MET A 29 -8.09 -18.20 9.42
N VAL A 30 -6.80 -18.00 9.13
CA VAL A 30 -5.84 -19.08 8.87
C VAL A 30 -5.71 -20.02 10.09
N LEU A 31 -5.94 -19.53 11.31
CA LEU A 31 -5.88 -20.33 12.54
C LEU A 31 -6.92 -21.46 12.58
N PHE A 32 -8.00 -21.35 11.80
CA PHE A 32 -9.03 -22.38 11.70
C PHE A 32 -8.78 -23.37 10.54
N SER A 33 -7.70 -23.17 9.77
CA SER A 33 -7.36 -24.04 8.64
C SER A 33 -6.57 -25.27 9.10
N PRO A 34 -6.87 -26.47 8.57
CA PRO A 34 -6.00 -27.63 8.73
C PRO A 34 -4.58 -27.34 8.22
N SER A 35 -3.56 -27.91 8.87
CA SER A 35 -2.14 -27.64 8.56
C SER A 35 -1.77 -27.87 7.08
N GLN A 36 -2.35 -28.88 6.45
CA GLN A 36 -2.14 -29.20 5.03
C GLN A 36 -2.63 -28.11 4.06
N PHE A 37 -3.52 -27.21 4.50
CA PHE A 37 -4.07 -26.12 3.69
C PHE A 37 -3.61 -24.73 4.16
N LEU A 38 -2.61 -24.65 5.04
CA LEU A 38 -2.19 -23.39 5.66
C LEU A 38 -1.76 -22.33 4.64
N GLN A 39 -0.93 -22.72 3.66
CA GLN A 39 -0.45 -21.81 2.61
C GLN A 39 -1.60 -21.29 1.72
N VAL A 40 -2.52 -22.17 1.34
CA VAL A 40 -3.69 -21.81 0.51
C VAL A 40 -4.62 -20.90 1.29
N ALA A 41 -4.87 -21.20 2.57
CA ALA A 41 -5.67 -20.36 3.44
C ALA A 41 -5.04 -18.96 3.60
N TYR A 42 -3.72 -18.89 3.77
CA TYR A 42 -3.00 -17.62 3.87
C TYR A 42 -3.09 -16.79 2.59
N LEU A 43 -2.86 -17.40 1.43
CA LEU A 43 -3.05 -16.76 0.13
C LEU A 43 -4.48 -16.22 -0.03
N PHE A 44 -5.49 -17.03 0.31
CA PHE A 44 -6.88 -16.62 0.23
C PHE A 44 -7.20 -15.45 1.19
N SER A 45 -6.68 -15.49 2.42
CA SER A 45 -6.80 -14.41 3.40
C SER A 45 -6.20 -13.10 2.88
N ILE A 46 -5.04 -13.15 2.22
CA ILE A 46 -4.44 -11.95 1.58
C ILE A 46 -5.30 -11.49 0.40
N LEU A 47 -5.65 -12.41 -0.51
CA LEU A 47 -6.39 -12.13 -1.75
C LEU A 47 -7.74 -11.46 -1.49
N VAL A 48 -8.43 -11.81 -0.42
CA VAL A 48 -9.71 -11.21 -0.05
C VAL A 48 -9.53 -10.07 0.96
N GLY A 49 -8.75 -10.31 2.02
CA GLY A 49 -8.61 -9.39 3.14
C GLY A 49 -7.96 -8.07 2.79
N MET A 50 -6.88 -8.09 2.00
CA MET A 50 -6.17 -6.86 1.62
C MET A 50 -7.03 -5.97 0.72
N PRO A 51 -7.64 -6.45 -0.39
CA PRO A 51 -8.52 -5.60 -1.19
C PRO A 51 -9.73 -5.07 -0.42
N VAL A 52 -10.34 -5.86 0.46
CA VAL A 52 -11.45 -5.39 1.29
C VAL A 52 -11.00 -4.26 2.22
N GLY A 53 -9.90 -4.49 2.96
CA GLY A 53 -9.41 -3.57 3.98
C GLY A 53 -8.75 -2.30 3.45
N PHE A 54 -8.00 -2.39 2.34
CA PHE A 54 -7.17 -1.31 1.83
C PHE A 54 -7.78 -0.59 0.64
N ILE A 55 -8.69 -1.23 -0.10
CA ILE A 55 -9.31 -0.66 -1.30
C ILE A 55 -10.79 -0.40 -1.07
N LEU A 56 -11.60 -1.44 -0.83
CA LEU A 56 -13.06 -1.33 -0.83
C LEU A 56 -13.58 -0.48 0.33
N LEU A 57 -13.27 -0.85 1.59
CA LEU A 57 -13.77 -0.13 2.76
C LEU A 57 -13.30 1.34 2.77
N PRO A 58 -12.01 1.66 2.56
CA PRO A 58 -11.56 3.04 2.51
C PRO A 58 -12.20 3.84 1.37
N SER A 59 -12.37 3.25 0.18
CA SER A 59 -13.03 3.92 -0.96
C SER A 59 -14.50 4.21 -0.69
N MET A 60 -15.22 3.27 -0.08
CA MET A 60 -16.62 3.45 0.29
C MET A 60 -16.79 4.58 1.31
N LEU A 61 -15.96 4.62 2.35
CA LEU A 61 -16.00 5.66 3.37
C LEU A 61 -15.64 7.03 2.78
N THR A 62 -14.55 7.10 2.02
CA THR A 62 -14.11 8.37 1.40
C THR A 62 -15.14 8.92 0.43
N LYS A 63 -15.81 8.06 -0.35
CA LYS A 63 -16.93 8.47 -1.22
C LYS A 63 -18.16 8.90 -0.42
N ARG A 64 -18.58 8.11 0.58
CA ARG A 64 -19.78 8.39 1.41
C ARG A 64 -19.68 9.72 2.15
N TYR A 65 -18.49 10.04 2.65
CA TYR A 65 -18.24 11.27 3.40
C TYR A 65 -17.62 12.40 2.56
N GLN A 66 -17.54 12.23 1.24
CA GLN A 66 -16.99 13.23 0.30
C GLN A 66 -15.62 13.78 0.72
N LEU A 67 -14.73 12.88 1.17
CA LEU A 67 -13.42 13.26 1.76
C LEU A 67 -12.35 13.64 0.73
N CYS A 68 -12.59 13.41 -0.56
CA CYS A 68 -11.64 13.67 -1.63
C CYS A 68 -12.31 14.48 -2.75
N GLN A 69 -11.56 15.38 -3.38
CA GLN A 69 -12.01 16.07 -4.59
C GLN A 69 -12.07 15.10 -5.77
N GLU A 70 -12.97 15.34 -6.74
CA GLU A 70 -13.21 14.41 -7.85
C GLU A 70 -11.99 14.20 -8.77
N LEU A 71 -11.17 15.22 -8.96
CA LEU A 71 -9.98 15.15 -9.79
C LEU A 71 -8.76 14.61 -9.01
N SER A 72 -8.20 13.50 -9.48
CA SER A 72 -6.96 12.92 -8.96
C SER A 72 -5.77 13.33 -9.84
N GLU A 73 -4.72 13.87 -9.23
CA GLU A 73 -3.42 14.08 -9.90
C GLU A 73 -2.75 12.75 -10.24
N VAL A 74 -2.98 11.72 -9.41
CA VAL A 74 -2.44 10.38 -9.61
C VAL A 74 -3.28 9.64 -10.65
N LYS A 75 -2.65 9.30 -11.77
CA LYS A 75 -3.24 8.57 -12.89
C LYS A 75 -2.83 7.09 -12.86
N PHE A 76 -3.59 6.26 -13.56
CA PHE A 76 -3.27 4.85 -13.76
C PHE A 76 -3.32 4.49 -15.26
N SER A 77 -2.28 3.81 -15.76
CA SER A 77 -2.21 3.35 -17.15
C SER A 77 -2.17 1.84 -17.21
N TRP A 78 -3.25 1.23 -17.69
CA TRP A 78 -3.34 -0.23 -17.88
C TRP A 78 -2.26 -0.78 -18.81
N LYS A 79 -1.97 -0.07 -19.92
CA LYS A 79 -0.91 -0.49 -20.84
C LYS A 79 0.45 -0.58 -20.15
N SER A 80 0.81 0.46 -19.39
CA SER A 80 2.08 0.49 -18.66
C SER A 80 2.12 -0.55 -17.54
N PHE A 81 1.00 -0.75 -16.84
CA PHE A 81 0.87 -1.74 -15.79
C PHE A 81 1.06 -3.17 -16.33
N VAL A 82 0.44 -3.53 -17.44
CA VAL A 82 0.59 -4.86 -18.05
C VAL A 82 2.05 -5.10 -18.47
N LEU A 83 2.70 -4.11 -19.08
CA LEU A 83 4.12 -4.20 -19.44
C LEU A 83 5.02 -4.38 -18.20
N LEU A 84 4.77 -3.62 -17.13
CA LEU A 84 5.48 -3.76 -15.86
C LEU A 84 5.26 -5.15 -15.25
N ALA A 85 4.02 -5.65 -15.23
CA ALA A 85 3.72 -6.96 -14.67
C ALA A 85 4.43 -8.09 -15.44
N ILE A 86 4.48 -8.03 -16.77
CA ILE A 86 5.24 -8.98 -17.59
C ILE A 86 6.75 -8.86 -17.30
N ALA A 87 7.29 -7.64 -17.22
CA ALA A 87 8.69 -7.44 -16.92
C ALA A 87 9.07 -7.98 -15.53
N ILE A 88 8.26 -7.71 -14.50
CA ILE A 88 8.48 -8.18 -13.13
C ILE A 88 8.34 -9.71 -13.07
N PHE A 89 7.38 -10.30 -13.79
CA PHE A 89 7.27 -11.75 -13.92
C PHE A 89 8.56 -12.37 -14.46
N LEU A 90 9.08 -11.85 -15.58
CA LEU A 90 10.31 -12.33 -16.19
C LEU A 90 11.51 -12.15 -15.24
N VAL A 91 11.63 -10.99 -14.61
CA VAL A 91 12.71 -10.74 -13.64
C VAL A 91 12.63 -11.70 -12.45
N ASN A 92 11.43 -11.97 -11.92
CA ASN A 92 11.26 -12.92 -10.85
C ASN A 92 11.59 -14.34 -11.31
N PHE A 93 11.14 -14.75 -12.49
CA PHE A 93 11.37 -16.10 -13.01
C PHE A 93 12.87 -16.40 -13.22
N TRP A 94 13.61 -15.45 -13.80
CA TRP A 94 15.01 -15.67 -14.17
C TRP A 94 16.02 -15.32 -13.06
N PHE A 95 15.72 -14.34 -12.19
CA PHE A 95 16.70 -13.78 -11.26
C PHE A 95 16.30 -13.90 -9.80
N ILE A 96 15.13 -13.39 -9.41
CA ILE A 96 14.76 -13.30 -7.98
C ILE A 96 14.33 -14.66 -7.43
N GLN A 97 13.52 -15.41 -8.18
CA GLN A 97 12.99 -16.72 -7.81
C GLN A 97 12.25 -16.72 -6.46
N SER A 98 11.47 -15.68 -6.18
CA SER A 98 10.59 -15.64 -5.01
C SER A 98 9.31 -16.44 -5.27
N GLU A 99 8.93 -17.28 -4.32
CA GLU A 99 7.66 -18.03 -4.31
C GLU A 99 6.46 -17.16 -3.90
N GLU A 100 6.72 -15.99 -3.30
CA GLU A 100 5.72 -15.06 -2.78
C GLU A 100 5.18 -14.09 -3.86
N TYR A 101 5.38 -14.40 -5.14
CA TYR A 101 5.08 -13.51 -6.27
C TYR A 101 3.69 -12.87 -6.21
N VAL A 102 2.67 -13.72 -6.01
CA VAL A 102 1.26 -13.31 -5.99
C VAL A 102 0.92 -12.55 -4.71
N ASN A 103 1.42 -13.00 -3.55
CA ASN A 103 1.17 -12.32 -2.28
C ASN A 103 1.75 -10.91 -2.29
N GLN A 104 3.01 -10.76 -2.72
CA GLN A 104 3.67 -9.46 -2.78
C GLN A 104 3.03 -8.52 -3.81
N PHE A 105 2.48 -9.06 -4.89
CA PHE A 105 1.70 -8.28 -5.84
C PHE A 105 0.45 -7.66 -5.20
N ILE A 106 -0.33 -8.49 -4.50
CA ILE A 106 -1.58 -8.08 -3.86
C ILE A 106 -1.27 -7.04 -2.77
N ILE A 107 -0.24 -7.30 -1.95
CA ILE A 107 0.21 -6.40 -0.89
C ILE A 107 0.60 -5.04 -1.47
N ALA A 108 1.53 -5.02 -2.44
CA ALA A 108 2.00 -3.79 -3.06
C ALA A 108 0.85 -3.00 -3.72
N THR A 109 -0.07 -3.68 -4.41
CA THR A 109 -1.23 -3.03 -5.05
C THR A 109 -2.14 -2.37 -4.01
N CYS A 110 -2.46 -3.09 -2.95
CA CYS A 110 -3.38 -2.64 -1.90
C CYS A 110 -2.79 -1.48 -1.09
N GLU A 111 -1.53 -1.60 -0.68
CA GLU A 111 -0.85 -0.56 0.08
C GLU A 111 -0.64 0.71 -0.76
N GLU A 112 -0.18 0.59 -1.99
CA GLU A 112 0.03 1.77 -2.84
C GLU A 112 -1.30 2.45 -3.22
N PHE A 113 -2.39 1.69 -3.39
CA PHE A 113 -3.72 2.28 -3.56
C PHE A 113 -4.15 3.06 -2.30
N LEU A 114 -4.07 2.47 -1.11
CA LEU A 114 -4.46 3.16 0.11
C LEU A 114 -3.63 4.43 0.33
N PHE A 115 -2.31 4.33 0.22
CA PHE A 115 -1.41 5.42 0.56
C PHE A 115 -1.30 6.47 -0.55
N ARG A 116 -0.98 6.07 -1.79
CA ARG A 116 -0.64 7.04 -2.85
C ARG A 116 -1.85 7.50 -3.64
N TYR A 117 -2.94 6.75 -3.61
CA TYR A 117 -4.19 7.18 -4.23
C TYR A 117 -5.13 7.82 -3.21
N LEU A 118 -5.58 7.10 -2.19
CA LEU A 118 -6.58 7.62 -1.25
C LEU A 118 -6.04 8.62 -0.23
N ILE A 119 -5.09 8.21 0.61
CA ILE A 119 -4.56 9.04 1.71
C ILE A 119 -3.87 10.29 1.16
N TYR A 120 -3.08 10.14 0.10
CA TYR A 120 -2.50 11.27 -0.61
C TYR A 120 -3.56 12.30 -1.01
N ARG A 121 -4.70 11.89 -1.59
CA ARG A 121 -5.79 12.81 -1.98
C ARG A 121 -6.45 13.50 -0.79
N ILE A 122 -6.63 12.78 0.33
CA ILE A 122 -7.14 13.36 1.57
C ILE A 122 -6.19 14.46 2.07
N LEU A 123 -4.89 14.19 2.14
CA LEU A 123 -3.89 15.16 2.57
C LEU A 123 -3.76 16.33 1.60
N LYS A 124 -3.78 16.05 0.30
CA LYS A 124 -3.65 17.03 -0.78
C LYS A 124 -4.80 18.05 -0.83
N SER A 125 -5.95 17.73 -0.23
CA SER A 125 -7.06 18.68 -0.09
C SER A 125 -6.70 19.92 0.75
N GLU A 126 -5.72 19.80 1.65
CA GLU A 126 -5.30 20.88 2.55
C GLU A 126 -3.80 21.18 2.50
N TYR A 127 -2.98 20.25 1.98
CA TYR A 127 -1.51 20.36 1.99
C TYR A 127 -0.94 20.61 0.59
N PRO A 128 0.21 21.32 0.48
CA PRO A 128 0.98 21.33 -0.75
C PRO A 128 1.50 19.93 -1.08
N THR A 129 1.78 19.66 -2.36
CA THR A 129 2.12 18.32 -2.88
C THR A 129 3.29 17.69 -2.13
N TRP A 130 4.37 18.44 -1.90
CA TRP A 130 5.56 17.93 -1.19
C TRP A 130 5.24 17.50 0.24
N LEU A 131 4.39 18.25 0.96
CA LEU A 131 4.02 17.94 2.33
C LEU A 131 3.05 16.75 2.39
N ALA A 132 2.10 16.68 1.46
CA ALA A 132 1.21 15.53 1.32
C ALA A 132 2.01 14.24 1.07
N MET A 133 3.01 14.27 0.17
CA MET A 133 3.90 13.14 -0.06
C MET A 133 4.71 12.77 1.18
N LEU A 134 5.32 13.76 1.86
CA LEU A 134 6.11 13.52 3.08
C LEU A 134 5.26 12.87 4.18
N VAL A 135 4.09 13.43 4.48
CA VAL A 135 3.20 12.92 5.53
C VAL A 135 2.65 11.54 5.19
N THR A 136 2.25 11.31 3.93
CA THR A 136 1.83 9.97 3.47
C THR A 136 2.95 8.94 3.65
N SER A 137 4.19 9.33 3.38
CA SER A 137 5.37 8.45 3.49
C SER A 137 5.74 8.15 4.94
N LEU A 138 5.56 9.13 5.84
CA LEU A 138 5.71 8.93 7.28
C LEU A 138 4.63 7.98 7.82
N LEU A 139 3.36 8.18 7.43
CA LEU A 139 2.27 7.30 7.83
C LEU A 139 2.49 5.86 7.32
N PHE A 140 2.99 5.71 6.09
CA PHE A 140 3.34 4.42 5.52
C PHE A 140 4.49 3.73 6.28
N GLY A 141 5.58 4.46 6.52
CA GLY A 141 6.77 3.88 7.16
C GLY A 141 6.57 3.61 8.65
N VAL A 142 5.86 4.48 9.37
CA VAL A 142 5.76 4.40 10.83
C VAL A 142 4.49 3.68 11.29
N LEU A 143 3.33 4.01 10.73
CA LEU A 143 2.05 3.53 11.26
C LEU A 143 1.66 2.16 10.71
N LEU A 144 1.87 1.91 9.41
CA LEU A 144 1.57 0.60 8.82
C LEU A 144 2.55 -0.48 9.32
N HIS A 145 3.80 -0.10 9.56
CA HIS A 145 4.90 -1.01 9.89
C HIS A 145 5.33 -0.94 11.36
N MET A 146 4.38 -0.71 12.28
CA MET A 146 4.66 -0.62 13.72
C MET A 146 5.29 -1.90 14.32
N ASN A 147 5.26 -3.01 13.59
CA ASN A 147 5.91 -4.26 13.97
C ASN A 147 7.44 -4.26 13.76
N TYR A 148 8.01 -3.23 13.15
CA TYR A 148 9.46 -3.06 12.96
C TYR A 148 10.02 -1.93 13.84
N PRO A 149 11.36 -1.92 14.12
CA PRO A 149 11.98 -0.84 14.87
C PRO A 149 11.74 0.53 14.24
N LEU A 150 11.47 1.54 15.07
CA LEU A 150 11.16 2.89 14.61
C LEU A 150 12.28 3.49 13.76
N LEU A 151 13.54 3.23 14.11
CA LEU A 151 14.70 3.75 13.38
C LEU A 151 14.75 3.18 11.94
N ASP A 152 14.53 1.87 11.78
CA ASP A 152 14.49 1.20 10.48
C ASP A 152 13.33 1.74 9.64
N ASN A 153 12.18 1.97 10.27
CA ASN A 153 11.02 2.57 9.61
C ASN A 153 11.32 3.97 9.07
N LEU A 154 12.02 4.80 9.84
CA LEU A 154 12.37 6.16 9.44
C LEU A 154 13.47 6.21 8.37
N ILE A 155 14.43 5.29 8.39
CA ILE A 155 15.60 5.31 7.49
C ILE A 155 15.36 4.50 6.20
N ILE A 156 14.52 3.47 6.25
CA ILE A 156 14.29 2.57 5.11
C ILE A 156 12.89 2.79 4.54
N ARG A 157 11.84 2.56 5.35
CA ARG A 157 10.45 2.51 4.85
C ARG A 157 9.88 3.88 4.50
N THR A 158 10.17 4.91 5.30
CA THR A 158 9.73 6.28 4.98
C THR A 158 10.38 6.80 3.69
N PRO A 159 11.71 6.66 3.46
CA PRO A 159 12.31 7.03 2.18
C PRO A 159 11.78 6.24 0.99
N LEU A 160 11.54 4.92 1.15
CA LEU A 160 10.86 4.14 0.12
C LEU A 160 9.44 4.63 -0.15
N GLY A 161 8.67 4.96 0.89
CA GLY A 161 7.34 5.56 0.75
C GLY A 161 7.38 6.90 -0.02
N LEU A 162 8.43 7.69 0.17
CA LEU A 162 8.63 8.94 -0.56
C LEU A 162 8.97 8.67 -2.03
N LEU A 163 9.86 7.70 -2.30
CA LEU A 163 10.15 7.24 -3.65
C LEU A 163 8.87 6.79 -4.37
N PHE A 164 8.05 5.95 -3.72
CA PHE A 164 6.78 5.49 -4.30
C PHE A 164 5.78 6.63 -4.50
N SER A 165 5.75 7.62 -3.60
CA SER A 165 4.95 8.84 -3.79
C SER A 165 5.39 9.63 -5.02
N VAL A 166 6.70 9.76 -5.27
CA VAL A 166 7.23 10.40 -6.48
C VAL A 166 6.87 9.59 -7.73
N LEU A 167 6.99 8.26 -7.68
CA LEU A 167 6.61 7.40 -8.80
C LEU A 167 5.12 7.56 -9.15
N ALA A 168 4.25 7.50 -8.14
CA ALA A 168 2.80 7.62 -8.30
C ALA A 168 2.39 8.99 -8.87
N THR A 169 2.96 10.08 -8.34
CA THR A 169 2.57 11.45 -8.73
C THR A 169 3.16 11.90 -10.06
N ARG A 170 4.37 11.42 -10.43
CA ARG A 170 5.03 11.84 -11.69
C ARG A 170 4.74 10.91 -12.87
N PHE A 171 4.70 9.60 -12.64
CA PHE A 171 4.60 8.61 -13.71
C PHE A 171 3.28 7.82 -13.67
N GLY A 172 2.67 7.70 -12.50
CA GLY A 172 1.39 7.03 -12.29
C GLY A 172 1.48 5.90 -11.28
N LEU A 173 0.33 5.55 -10.71
CA LEU A 173 0.22 4.59 -9.60
C LEU A 173 0.81 3.21 -9.94
N GLN A 174 0.71 2.77 -11.20
CA GLN A 174 1.29 1.49 -11.64
C GLN A 174 2.80 1.39 -11.43
N TYR A 175 3.54 2.50 -11.48
CA TYR A 175 4.99 2.49 -11.25
C TYR A 175 5.33 2.40 -9.77
N ALA A 176 4.52 3.00 -8.90
CA ALA A 176 4.64 2.81 -7.45
C ALA A 176 4.35 1.36 -7.06
N ILE A 177 3.26 0.78 -7.61
CA ILE A 177 2.93 -0.64 -7.42
C ILE A 177 4.07 -1.53 -7.90
N GLY A 178 4.59 -1.31 -9.11
CA GLY A 178 5.69 -2.11 -9.65
C GLY A 178 6.99 -1.99 -8.83
N GLY A 179 7.36 -0.77 -8.43
CA GLY A 179 8.55 -0.54 -7.61
C GLY A 179 8.45 -1.20 -6.23
N HIS A 180 7.29 -1.07 -5.57
CA HIS A 180 7.02 -1.71 -4.29
C HIS A 180 6.99 -3.24 -4.43
N TRP A 181 6.35 -3.76 -5.48
CA TRP A 181 6.31 -5.19 -5.73
C TRP A 181 7.71 -5.79 -5.91
N ILE A 182 8.57 -5.19 -6.73
CA ILE A 182 9.98 -5.63 -6.89
C ILE A 182 10.70 -5.62 -5.55
N TYR A 183 10.58 -4.53 -4.78
CA TYR A 183 11.21 -4.43 -3.46
C TYR A 183 10.76 -5.57 -2.54
N ASN A 184 9.47 -5.86 -2.49
CA ASN A 184 8.93 -6.93 -1.66
C ASN A 184 9.41 -8.32 -2.11
N LEU A 185 9.53 -8.56 -3.42
CA LEU A 185 10.10 -9.82 -3.93
C LEU A 185 11.56 -9.98 -3.49
N LEU A 186 12.36 -8.92 -3.59
CA LEU A 186 13.75 -8.94 -3.16
C LEU A 186 13.87 -9.24 -1.66
N VAL A 187 13.11 -8.54 -0.82
CA VAL A 187 13.12 -8.76 0.64
C VAL A 187 12.61 -10.15 1.00
N SER A 188 11.59 -10.67 0.30
CA SER A 188 11.08 -12.03 0.56
C SER A 188 12.10 -13.13 0.25
N ARG A 189 12.99 -12.89 -0.72
CA ARG A 189 13.99 -13.87 -1.15
C ARG A 189 15.29 -13.74 -0.36
N PHE A 190 15.70 -12.51 -0.11
CA PHE A 190 16.94 -12.16 0.58
C PHE A 190 16.56 -11.39 1.85
N PRO A 191 16.05 -12.09 2.89
CA PRO A 191 15.79 -11.45 4.18
C PRO A 191 17.13 -10.99 4.76
N PHE A 192 17.30 -9.67 4.88
CA PHE A 192 18.44 -9.02 5.54
C PHE A 192 18.19 -8.94 7.05
#